data_AF-K3WVU6-F1
#
_entry.id   AF-K3WVU6-F1
#
_cell.length_a   1.000
_cell.length_b   1.000
_cell.length_c   1.000
_cell.angle_alpha   90.00
_cell.angle_beta   90.00
_cell.angle_gamma   90.00
#
_symmetry.space_group_name_H-M   'P 1'
#
loop_
_entity.id
_entity.type
_entity.pdbx_description
1 polymer ?
#
loop_
_entity_poly.entity_id
_entity_poly.type
_entity_poly.pdbx_seq_one_letter_code
_entity_poly.pdbx_strand_id
1 'polypeptide(L)'
;MSGFERILARVGGDALRDYCSSAIEDELKNLKEKMYVCLTSVEKALEVQDAILKLDVPLTDNAATFAAIQSGYQKFNDDLDKFIKEQKKVQAADVARKAEDEQSHSGSTKRRRTDSVASANGQKDSPQGQEITRLLGKIQHRLTRKKNDTWIAKNINDVGTIASLVKLKVPEKAQRKDLVLVLDHFVSAVLLSAFVTDSVLAQLSNMLVNLVGAHDDIDDYIRLNSAIVSDEPQPKKTKIEHNAVDLIMKVENAATSNQPPGIFEVHVYDLPWGAKQTDVEAYFSGAGTIASIRMPTMDDGSTVGVAIIRFATYESMSTALRMDGYHFQGKSIRVTMPAKST
;
A
#
# COMPACT_ATOMS: atom_id res chain seq x y z
N MET A 1 -13.73 -44.21 11.22
CA MET A 1 -14.13 -44.38 9.81
C MET A 1 -14.54 -43.05 9.22
N SER A 2 -14.03 -42.73 8.03
CA SER A 2 -14.43 -41.59 7.19
C SER A 2 -15.93 -41.63 6.84
N GLY A 3 -16.47 -40.54 6.31
CA GLY A 3 -17.79 -40.55 5.67
C GLY A 3 -17.80 -41.47 4.45
N PHE A 4 -16.73 -41.43 3.64
CA PHE A 4 -16.50 -42.27 2.47
C PHE A 4 -16.54 -43.77 2.81
N GLU A 5 -15.75 -44.21 3.79
CA GLU A 5 -15.71 -45.62 4.24
C GLU A 5 -17.09 -46.13 4.70
N ARG A 6 -17.92 -45.27 5.31
CA ARG A 6 -19.29 -45.62 5.73
C ARG A 6 -20.29 -45.70 4.57
N ILE A 7 -20.00 -45.06 3.44
CA ILE A 7 -20.75 -45.20 2.18
C ILE A 7 -20.31 -46.49 1.48
N LEU A 8 -19.00 -46.73 1.33
CA LEU A 8 -18.47 -47.96 0.72
C LEU A 8 -18.92 -49.23 1.47
N ALA A 9 -19.01 -49.18 2.80
CA ALA A 9 -19.49 -50.30 3.61
C ALA A 9 -21.02 -50.55 3.53
N ARG A 10 -21.77 -49.68 2.83
CA ARG A 10 -23.25 -49.73 2.72
C ARG A 10 -23.75 -49.88 1.28
N VAL A 11 -22.91 -49.60 0.28
CA VAL A 11 -23.22 -49.75 -1.15
C VAL A 11 -22.45 -50.97 -1.68
N GLY A 12 -23.16 -51.91 -2.32
CA GLY A 12 -22.57 -53.12 -2.90
C GLY A 12 -22.99 -53.33 -4.36
N GLY A 13 -22.23 -54.13 -5.09
CA GLY A 13 -22.46 -54.37 -6.52
C GLY A 13 -22.13 -53.14 -7.37
N ASP A 14 -22.80 -52.99 -8.52
CA ASP A 14 -22.41 -52.00 -9.53
C ASP A 14 -22.63 -50.54 -9.08
N ALA A 15 -23.56 -50.26 -8.17
CA ALA A 15 -23.68 -48.92 -7.57
C ALA A 15 -22.40 -48.47 -6.81
N LEU A 16 -21.57 -49.41 -6.34
CA LEU A 16 -20.26 -49.11 -5.75
C LEU A 16 -19.22 -48.80 -6.84
N ARG A 17 -19.30 -49.49 -7.98
CA ARG A 17 -18.47 -49.26 -9.16
C ARG A 17 -18.73 -47.88 -9.74
N ASP A 18 -20.00 -47.53 -9.94
CA ASP A 18 -20.42 -46.25 -10.50
C ASP A 18 -20.03 -45.08 -9.58
N TYR A 19 -20.27 -45.20 -8.27
CA TYR A 19 -19.87 -44.18 -7.30
C TYR A 19 -18.35 -43.95 -7.27
N CYS A 20 -17.55 -45.02 -7.28
CA CYS A 20 -16.10 -44.92 -7.36
C CYS A 20 -15.62 -44.35 -8.71
N SER A 21 -16.26 -44.71 -9.82
CA SER A 21 -15.95 -44.14 -11.14
C SER A 21 -16.20 -42.63 -11.18
N SER A 22 -17.38 -42.15 -10.78
CA SER A 22 -17.66 -40.71 -10.77
C SER A 22 -16.77 -39.94 -9.79
N ALA A 23 -16.42 -40.52 -8.63
CA ALA A 23 -15.46 -39.90 -7.70
C ALA A 23 -14.04 -39.76 -8.31
N ILE A 24 -13.61 -40.75 -9.11
CA ILE A 24 -12.35 -40.68 -9.85
C ILE A 24 -12.44 -39.65 -11.00
N GLU A 25 -13.55 -39.59 -11.71
CA GLU A 25 -13.78 -38.60 -12.78
C GLU A 25 -13.77 -37.16 -12.25
N ASP A 26 -14.40 -36.88 -11.11
CA ASP A 26 -14.37 -35.56 -10.48
C ASP A 26 -12.97 -35.18 -9.97
N GLU A 27 -12.19 -36.11 -9.41
CA GLU A 27 -10.79 -35.82 -9.05
C GLU A 27 -9.87 -35.63 -10.27
N LEU A 28 -10.07 -36.39 -11.35
CA LEU A 28 -9.36 -36.16 -12.62
C LEU A 28 -9.70 -34.79 -13.24
N LYS A 29 -10.96 -34.35 -13.10
CA LYS A 29 -11.43 -33.03 -13.55
C LYS A 29 -10.85 -31.90 -12.70
N ASN A 30 -10.85 -32.06 -11.37
CA ASN A 30 -10.19 -31.18 -10.39
C ASN A 30 -8.68 -31.04 -10.67
N LEU A 31 -8.00 -32.17 -10.94
CA LEU A 31 -6.59 -32.19 -11.32
C LEU A 31 -6.33 -31.47 -12.65
N LYS A 32 -7.17 -31.72 -13.67
CA LYS A 32 -7.09 -31.04 -14.98
C LYS A 32 -7.25 -29.52 -14.86
N GLU A 33 -8.18 -29.05 -14.01
CA GLU A 33 -8.38 -27.62 -13.75
C GLU A 33 -7.15 -27.00 -13.07
N LYS A 34 -6.60 -27.65 -12.04
CA LYS A 34 -5.34 -27.25 -11.38
C LYS A 34 -4.16 -27.19 -12.35
N MET A 35 -4.04 -28.17 -13.26
CA MET A 35 -3.01 -28.16 -14.31
C MET A 35 -3.17 -26.99 -15.30
N TYR A 36 -4.40 -26.61 -15.64
CA TYR A 36 -4.66 -25.46 -16.52
C TYR A 36 -4.35 -24.12 -15.84
N VAL A 37 -4.67 -23.98 -14.55
CA VAL A 37 -4.24 -22.82 -13.73
C VAL A 37 -2.71 -22.73 -13.63
N CYS A 38 -2.02 -23.86 -13.48
CA CYS A 38 -0.55 -23.90 -13.49
C CYS A 38 0.01 -23.46 -14.86
N LEU A 39 -0.51 -24.02 -15.97
CA LEU A 39 -0.07 -23.68 -17.32
C LEU A 39 -0.25 -22.19 -17.64
N THR A 40 -1.43 -21.62 -17.36
CA THR A 40 -1.68 -20.18 -17.55
C THR A 40 -0.90 -19.26 -16.60
N SER A 41 -0.31 -19.80 -15.52
CA SER A 41 0.66 -19.06 -14.69
C SER A 41 2.09 -19.12 -15.26
N VAL A 42 2.46 -20.22 -15.92
CA VAL A 42 3.76 -20.37 -16.60
C VAL A 42 3.79 -19.51 -17.87
N GLU A 43 2.70 -19.47 -18.65
CA GLU A 43 2.57 -18.59 -19.82
C GLU A 43 2.85 -17.12 -19.46
N LYS A 44 2.23 -16.62 -18.38
CA LYS A 44 2.47 -15.25 -17.86
C LYS A 44 3.90 -15.03 -17.37
N ALA A 45 4.54 -16.05 -16.78
CA ALA A 45 5.94 -15.96 -16.39
C ALA A 45 6.88 -15.82 -17.60
N LEU A 46 6.55 -16.49 -18.71
CA LEU A 46 7.27 -16.36 -19.98
C LEU A 46 7.02 -14.99 -20.65
N GLU A 47 5.79 -14.47 -20.60
CA GLU A 47 5.49 -13.09 -21.04
C GLU A 47 6.30 -12.04 -20.27
N VAL A 48 6.43 -12.19 -18.95
CA VAL A 48 7.28 -11.32 -18.11
C VAL A 48 8.76 -11.50 -18.46
N GLN A 49 9.23 -12.72 -18.73
CA GLN A 49 10.62 -12.97 -19.13
C GLN A 49 10.95 -12.31 -20.47
N ASP A 50 10.07 -12.42 -21.46
CA ASP A 50 10.20 -11.78 -22.78
C ASP A 50 10.12 -10.24 -22.68
N ALA A 51 9.27 -9.71 -21.79
CA ALA A 51 9.25 -8.28 -21.47
C ALA A 51 10.56 -7.79 -20.84
N ILE A 52 11.17 -8.55 -19.93
CA ILE A 52 12.48 -8.25 -19.34
C ILE A 52 13.58 -8.27 -20.41
N LEU A 53 13.62 -9.28 -21.28
CA LEU A 53 14.59 -9.37 -22.38
C LEU A 53 14.46 -8.23 -23.41
N LYS A 54 13.26 -7.63 -23.56
CA LYS A 54 13.04 -6.44 -24.40
C LYS A 54 13.45 -5.13 -23.72
N LEU A 55 13.58 -5.12 -22.39
CA LEU A 55 14.09 -3.99 -21.61
C LEU A 55 15.61 -4.05 -21.43
N ASP A 56 16.21 -5.25 -21.48
CA ASP A 56 17.65 -5.48 -21.43
C ASP A 56 18.35 -5.13 -22.77
N VAL A 57 18.22 -3.86 -23.17
CA VAL A 57 18.91 -3.29 -24.33
C VAL A 57 20.38 -3.04 -23.95
N PRO A 58 21.37 -3.67 -24.61
CA PRO A 58 22.76 -3.54 -24.22
C PRO A 58 23.25 -2.09 -24.35
N LEU A 59 23.71 -1.53 -23.23
CA LEU A 59 24.18 -0.14 -23.12
C LEU A 59 25.49 0.17 -23.86
N THR A 60 26.10 -0.82 -24.54
CA THR A 60 27.42 -0.73 -25.16
C THR A 60 27.51 0.31 -26.28
N ASP A 61 26.44 0.43 -27.07
CA ASP A 61 26.49 1.17 -28.34
C ASP A 61 26.09 2.65 -28.17
N ASN A 62 25.54 3.02 -27.00
CA ASN A 62 25.04 4.35 -26.70
C ASN A 62 25.98 5.22 -25.85
N ALA A 63 27.23 4.81 -25.62
CA ALA A 63 28.20 5.61 -24.87
C ALA A 63 28.45 7.00 -25.52
N ALA A 64 28.51 7.05 -26.86
CA ALA A 64 28.72 8.29 -27.61
C ALA A 64 27.49 9.22 -27.60
N THR A 65 26.28 8.66 -27.72
CA THR A 65 25.01 9.41 -27.63
C THR A 65 24.77 9.91 -26.22
N PHE A 66 25.05 9.12 -25.19
CA PHE A 66 24.97 9.54 -23.79
C PHE A 66 25.96 10.68 -23.49
N ALA A 67 27.22 10.57 -23.92
CA ALA A 67 28.21 11.64 -23.76
C ALA A 67 27.80 12.94 -24.50
N ALA A 68 27.20 12.83 -25.69
CA ALA A 68 26.68 13.98 -26.43
C ALA A 68 25.48 14.64 -25.70
N ILE A 69 24.56 13.85 -25.16
CA ILE A 69 23.41 14.33 -24.36
C ILE A 69 23.90 15.00 -23.07
N GLN A 70 24.85 14.38 -22.35
CA GLN A 70 25.43 14.93 -21.13
C GLN A 70 26.16 16.25 -21.39
N SER A 71 26.95 16.34 -22.47
CA SER A 71 27.59 17.58 -22.91
C SER A 71 26.57 18.68 -23.28
N GLY A 72 25.49 18.31 -23.99
CA GLY A 72 24.39 19.22 -24.30
C GLY A 72 23.67 19.75 -23.05
N TYR A 73 23.42 18.88 -22.06
CA TYR A 73 22.81 19.26 -20.79
C TYR A 73 23.73 20.16 -19.95
N GLN A 74 25.02 19.84 -19.88
CA GLN A 74 26.02 20.66 -19.20
C GLN A 74 26.04 22.10 -19.77
N LYS A 75 26.12 22.22 -21.10
CA LYS A 75 26.09 23.51 -21.78
C LYS A 75 24.77 24.27 -21.56
N PHE A 76 23.63 23.59 -21.64
CA PHE A 76 22.33 24.22 -21.36
C PHE A 76 22.27 24.76 -19.93
N ASN A 77 22.82 24.03 -18.96
CA ASN A 77 22.86 24.44 -17.56
C ASN A 77 23.78 25.65 -17.35
N ASP A 78 24.93 25.71 -18.03
CA ASP A 78 25.83 26.87 -18.01
C ASP A 78 25.18 28.13 -18.65
N ASP A 79 24.49 27.97 -19.78
CA ASP A 79 23.73 29.04 -20.44
C ASP A 79 22.54 29.51 -19.57
N LEU A 80 21.85 28.59 -18.88
CA LEU A 80 20.77 28.90 -17.93
C LEU A 80 21.30 29.69 -16.72
N ASP A 81 22.41 29.25 -16.13
CA ASP A 81 22.99 29.89 -14.95
C ASP A 81 23.59 31.27 -15.30
N LYS A 82 24.08 31.45 -16.54
CA LYS A 82 24.41 32.77 -17.11
C LYS A 82 23.17 33.65 -17.25
N PHE A 83 22.08 33.15 -17.84
CA PHE A 83 20.82 33.89 -17.97
C PHE A 83 20.26 34.32 -16.60
N ILE A 84 20.29 33.45 -15.59
CA ILE A 84 19.87 33.78 -14.21
C ILE A 84 20.74 34.89 -13.61
N LYS A 85 22.05 34.90 -13.87
CA LYS A 85 22.97 35.97 -13.43
C LYS A 85 22.70 37.29 -14.16
N GLU A 86 22.29 37.25 -15.43
CA GLU A 86 21.89 38.44 -16.20
C GLU A 86 20.54 39.00 -15.72
N GLN A 87 19.53 38.16 -15.52
CA GLN A 87 18.23 38.57 -14.95
C GLN A 87 18.38 39.20 -13.56
N LYS A 88 19.22 38.63 -12.69
CA LYS A 88 19.51 39.21 -11.37
C LYS A 88 20.21 40.58 -11.46
N LYS A 89 21.05 40.82 -12.47
CA LYS A 89 21.66 42.15 -12.71
C LYS A 89 20.64 43.17 -13.22
N VAL A 90 19.73 42.77 -14.12
CA VAL A 90 18.65 43.64 -14.61
C VAL A 90 17.71 44.01 -13.46
N GLN A 91 17.26 43.04 -12.67
CA GLN A 91 16.41 43.29 -11.49
C GLN A 91 17.10 44.18 -10.45
N ALA A 92 18.41 44.03 -10.21
CA ALA A 92 19.15 44.93 -9.34
C ALA A 92 19.22 46.38 -9.88
N ALA A 93 19.36 46.56 -11.20
CA ALA A 93 19.34 47.88 -11.83
C ALA A 93 17.94 48.53 -11.81
N ASP A 94 16.88 47.75 -12.02
CA ASP A 94 15.49 48.24 -11.97
C ASP A 94 15.03 48.56 -10.54
N VAL A 95 15.48 47.80 -9.53
CA VAL A 95 15.25 48.12 -8.11
C VAL A 95 16.00 49.40 -7.71
N ALA A 96 17.24 49.60 -8.19
CA ALA A 96 17.97 50.85 -7.96
C ALA A 96 17.24 52.07 -8.58
N ARG A 97 16.70 51.94 -9.80
CA ARG A 97 15.94 53.01 -10.47
C ARG A 97 14.61 53.33 -9.80
N LYS A 98 13.95 52.35 -9.19
CA LYS A 98 12.67 52.56 -8.48
C LYS A 98 12.81 53.22 -7.10
N ALA A 99 14.03 53.45 -6.62
CA ALA A 99 14.26 54.05 -5.30
C ALA A 99 14.18 55.59 -5.28
N GLU A 100 14.17 56.27 -6.43
CA GLU A 100 14.30 57.73 -6.52
C GLU A 100 13.00 58.50 -6.89
N ASP A 101 11.98 57.82 -7.45
CA ASP A 101 10.78 58.49 -8.00
C ASP A 101 9.57 58.62 -7.03
N GLU A 102 9.47 57.83 -5.95
CA GLU A 102 8.28 57.81 -5.07
C GLU A 102 8.30 58.88 -3.97
N GLN A 103 8.33 60.17 -4.32
CA GLN A 103 8.15 61.25 -3.34
C GLN A 103 7.34 62.48 -3.82
N SER A 104 6.15 62.29 -4.41
CA SER A 104 5.15 63.38 -4.49
C SER A 104 3.68 62.94 -4.53
N HIS A 105 2.84 63.66 -3.74
CA HIS A 105 1.38 63.85 -3.81
C HIS A 105 0.46 62.63 -4.12
N SER A 106 -0.37 62.08 -3.20
CA SER A 106 -1.48 62.67 -2.41
C SER A 106 -2.70 63.14 -3.22
N GLY A 107 -3.90 62.55 -3.03
CA GLY A 107 -5.13 63.03 -3.69
C GLY A 107 -6.42 62.19 -3.52
N SER A 108 -7.07 62.30 -2.37
CA SER A 108 -8.40 61.75 -1.99
C SER A 108 -9.54 61.79 -3.04
N THR A 109 -10.54 60.87 -2.96
CA THR A 109 -12.00 61.18 -2.69
C THR A 109 -13.03 60.04 -3.00
N LYS A 110 -13.45 59.30 -1.95
CA LYS A 110 -14.86 59.19 -1.43
C LYS A 110 -16.07 58.88 -2.38
N ARG A 111 -16.78 57.73 -2.19
CA ARG A 111 -18.25 57.62 -1.85
C ARG A 111 -18.94 56.23 -2.00
N ARG A 112 -19.72 55.85 -0.96
CA ARG A 112 -21.06 55.13 -0.93
C ARG A 112 -21.14 53.64 -1.39
N ARG A 113 -21.88 52.72 -0.69
CA ARG A 113 -23.35 52.53 -0.47
C ARG A 113 -24.10 52.23 -1.79
N THR A 114 -25.14 51.38 -1.92
CA THR A 114 -26.08 50.62 -1.02
C THR A 114 -26.63 49.40 -1.79
N ASP A 115 -27.25 48.31 -1.28
CA ASP A 115 -27.40 47.64 0.05
C ASP A 115 -28.01 46.20 -0.22
N SER A 116 -28.64 45.52 0.76
CA SER A 116 -29.10 44.09 0.74
C SER A 116 -30.47 43.77 0.09
N VAL A 117 -30.71 42.50 -0.26
CA VAL A 117 -32.05 41.84 -0.25
C VAL A 117 -31.93 40.39 0.25
N ALA A 118 -32.97 39.84 0.91
CA ALA A 118 -33.03 38.45 1.42
C ALA A 118 -34.48 37.89 1.40
N SER A 119 -34.63 36.59 1.72
CA SER A 119 -35.91 35.86 1.90
C SER A 119 -36.73 35.59 0.62
N ALA A 120 -37.64 34.61 0.53
CA ALA A 120 -38.07 33.52 1.44
C ALA A 120 -38.54 32.31 0.56
N ASN A 121 -39.03 31.15 1.02
CA ASN A 121 -39.34 30.58 2.35
C ASN A 121 -39.32 29.03 2.26
N GLY A 122 -39.38 28.30 3.39
CA GLY A 122 -39.75 26.86 3.40
C GLY A 122 -39.10 26.03 4.51
N GLN A 123 -39.89 25.45 5.42
CA GLN A 123 -39.39 24.60 6.51
C GLN A 123 -39.19 23.15 6.07
N LYS A 124 -37.95 22.79 5.69
CA LYS A 124 -37.22 21.60 6.16
C LYS A 124 -35.79 21.60 5.62
N ASP A 125 -34.86 21.31 6.52
CA ASP A 125 -33.41 21.23 6.32
C ASP A 125 -32.73 22.54 5.86
N SER A 126 -31.46 22.71 6.26
CA SER A 126 -30.67 23.86 5.82
C SER A 126 -30.25 23.66 4.35
N PRO A 127 -30.26 24.69 3.47
CA PRO A 127 -29.94 24.50 2.04
C PRO A 127 -28.51 23.97 1.82
N GLN A 128 -27.56 24.33 2.68
CA GLN A 128 -26.21 23.73 2.71
C GLN A 128 -26.26 22.23 3.05
N GLY A 129 -27.12 21.84 4.00
CA GLY A 129 -27.33 20.45 4.38
C GLY A 129 -28.00 19.63 3.27
N GLN A 130 -28.96 20.21 2.55
CA GLN A 130 -29.58 19.57 1.40
C GLN A 130 -28.56 19.26 0.29
N GLU A 131 -27.62 20.17 -0.01
CA GLU A 131 -26.56 19.88 -0.99
C GLU A 131 -25.52 18.88 -0.46
N ILE A 132 -25.17 18.89 0.83
CA ILE A 132 -24.32 17.82 1.44
C ILE A 132 -24.98 16.46 1.22
N THR A 133 -26.24 16.28 1.60
CA THR A 133 -26.98 15.02 1.41
C THR A 133 -27.09 14.65 -0.08
N ARG A 134 -27.27 15.63 -0.97
CA ARG A 134 -27.30 15.41 -2.43
C ARG A 134 -25.93 14.99 -2.99
N LEU A 135 -24.82 15.52 -2.47
CA LEU A 135 -23.45 15.14 -2.86
C LEU A 135 -23.11 13.72 -2.35
N LEU A 136 -23.44 13.39 -1.09
CA LEU A 136 -23.28 12.05 -0.54
C LEU A 136 -24.02 10.99 -1.39
N GLY A 137 -25.28 11.24 -1.74
CA GLY A 137 -26.05 10.36 -2.63
C GLY A 137 -25.44 10.19 -4.03
N LYS A 138 -24.87 11.25 -4.62
CA LYS A 138 -24.13 11.15 -5.91
C LYS A 138 -22.90 10.26 -5.78
N ILE A 139 -22.11 10.43 -4.71
CA ILE A 139 -20.88 9.64 -4.46
C ILE A 139 -21.27 8.15 -4.27
N GLN A 140 -22.25 7.85 -3.43
CA GLN A 140 -22.75 6.50 -3.18
C GLN A 140 -23.30 5.84 -4.47
N HIS A 141 -23.97 6.59 -5.34
CA HIS A 141 -24.43 6.07 -6.64
C HIS A 141 -23.27 5.72 -7.59
N ARG A 142 -22.18 6.51 -7.57
CA ARG A 142 -20.98 6.22 -8.39
C ARG A 142 -20.19 5.02 -7.85
N LEU A 143 -20.22 4.79 -6.53
CA LEU A 143 -19.58 3.63 -5.88
C LEU A 143 -20.29 2.30 -6.16
N THR A 144 -21.62 2.32 -6.30
CA THR A 144 -22.47 1.11 -6.44
C THR A 144 -22.79 0.71 -7.88
N ARG A 145 -22.34 1.49 -8.88
CA ARG A 145 -22.53 1.22 -10.33
C ARG A 145 -21.25 0.67 -10.98
N LYS A 146 -21.33 0.30 -12.26
CA LYS A 146 -20.13 0.06 -13.09
C LYS A 146 -19.24 1.30 -13.07
N LYS A 147 -18.06 1.19 -12.44
CA LYS A 147 -17.03 2.22 -12.38
C LYS A 147 -16.60 2.60 -13.81
N ASN A 148 -16.53 3.90 -14.10
CA ASN A 148 -15.98 4.45 -15.33
C ASN A 148 -14.83 5.41 -14.98
N ASP A 149 -13.75 5.43 -15.73
CA ASP A 149 -12.42 5.91 -15.27
C ASP A 149 -12.42 7.28 -14.56
N THR A 150 -13.29 8.19 -14.97
CA THR A 150 -13.52 9.50 -14.32
C THR A 150 -14.17 9.46 -12.91
N TRP A 151 -14.53 8.29 -12.37
CA TRP A 151 -15.32 8.15 -11.14
C TRP A 151 -14.57 8.64 -9.89
N ILE A 152 -13.26 8.40 -9.82
CA ILE A 152 -12.40 8.78 -8.70
C ILE A 152 -12.33 10.31 -8.61
N ALA A 153 -11.95 10.99 -9.69
CA ALA A 153 -11.84 12.45 -9.72
C ALA A 153 -13.16 13.16 -9.38
N LYS A 154 -14.30 12.61 -9.84
CA LYS A 154 -15.65 13.12 -9.52
C LYS A 154 -15.99 12.95 -8.03
N ASN A 155 -15.56 11.86 -7.39
CA ASN A 155 -15.71 11.67 -5.95
C ASN A 155 -14.82 12.64 -5.16
N ILE A 156 -13.55 12.83 -5.55
CA ILE A 156 -12.62 13.76 -4.88
C ILE A 156 -13.15 15.19 -4.92
N ASN A 157 -13.65 15.65 -6.07
CA ASN A 157 -14.27 16.97 -6.22
C ASN A 157 -15.52 17.16 -5.33
N ASP A 158 -16.44 16.19 -5.36
CA ASP A 158 -17.68 16.28 -4.57
C ASP A 158 -17.39 16.25 -3.06
N VAL A 159 -16.39 15.47 -2.60
CA VAL A 159 -15.99 15.46 -1.18
C VAL A 159 -15.23 16.74 -0.79
N GLY A 160 -14.37 17.30 -1.65
CA GLY A 160 -13.76 18.62 -1.40
C GLY A 160 -14.80 19.74 -1.28
N THR A 161 -15.89 19.64 -2.04
CA THR A 161 -17.07 20.52 -1.92
C THR A 161 -17.76 20.33 -0.57
N ILE A 162 -17.96 19.09 -0.11
CA ILE A 162 -18.48 18.80 1.23
C ILE A 162 -17.56 19.36 2.33
N ALA A 163 -16.24 19.13 2.26
CA ALA A 163 -15.28 19.61 3.26
C ALA A 163 -15.36 21.14 3.45
N SER A 164 -15.52 21.88 2.34
CA SER A 164 -15.72 23.33 2.33
C SER A 164 -17.02 23.76 3.00
N LEU A 165 -18.12 23.02 2.78
CA LEU A 165 -19.42 23.28 3.42
C LEU A 165 -19.43 22.93 4.92
N VAL A 166 -18.78 21.83 5.31
CA VAL A 166 -18.67 21.38 6.70
C VAL A 166 -17.89 22.39 7.54
N LYS A 167 -16.78 22.94 7.03
CA LYS A 167 -15.97 23.96 7.74
C LYS A 167 -16.68 25.31 7.89
N LEU A 168 -17.70 25.60 7.08
CA LEU A 168 -18.56 26.77 7.22
C LEU A 168 -19.70 26.58 8.25
N LYS A 169 -20.11 25.33 8.52
CA LYS A 169 -21.22 25.03 9.43
C LYS A 169 -21.19 23.57 9.90
N VAL A 170 -21.18 23.39 11.23
CA VAL A 170 -21.28 22.09 11.91
C VAL A 170 -22.44 21.26 11.34
N PRO A 171 -22.18 20.08 10.73
CA PRO A 171 -23.23 19.25 10.12
C PRO A 171 -24.02 18.46 11.17
N GLU A 172 -25.22 18.03 10.78
CA GLU A 172 -26.05 17.20 11.65
C GLU A 172 -25.45 15.78 11.83
N LYS A 173 -25.71 15.16 12.98
CA LYS A 173 -25.16 13.86 13.38
C LYS A 173 -25.44 12.72 12.39
N ALA A 174 -26.53 12.79 11.63
CA ALA A 174 -26.81 11.88 10.53
C ALA A 174 -25.80 12.09 9.37
N GLN A 175 -25.71 13.31 8.86
CA GLN A 175 -24.84 13.69 7.73
C GLN A 175 -23.36 13.38 7.98
N ARG A 176 -22.89 13.48 9.22
CA ARG A 176 -21.51 13.10 9.59
C ARG A 176 -21.28 11.59 9.50
N LYS A 177 -22.24 10.78 9.94
CA LYS A 177 -22.20 9.32 9.79
C LYS A 177 -22.26 8.89 8.33
N ASP A 178 -23.13 9.52 7.56
CA ASP A 178 -23.27 9.26 6.13
C ASP A 178 -21.98 9.63 5.37
N LEU A 179 -21.34 10.75 5.74
CA LEU A 179 -20.03 11.14 5.21
C LEU A 179 -18.93 10.14 5.57
N VAL A 180 -18.84 9.69 6.82
CA VAL A 180 -17.88 8.65 7.24
C VAL A 180 -18.09 7.35 6.48
N LEU A 181 -19.34 6.89 6.32
CA LEU A 181 -19.68 5.68 5.56
C LEU A 181 -19.36 5.81 4.05
N VAL A 182 -19.56 7.00 3.48
CA VAL A 182 -19.22 7.31 2.09
C VAL A 182 -17.71 7.41 1.88
N LEU A 183 -16.97 7.96 2.84
CA LEU A 183 -15.51 7.98 2.83
C LEU A 183 -14.94 6.55 2.92
N ASP A 184 -15.47 5.72 3.81
CA ASP A 184 -15.03 4.33 4.01
C ASP A 184 -15.19 3.49 2.74
N HIS A 185 -16.38 3.47 2.17
CA HIS A 185 -16.62 2.84 0.87
C HIS A 185 -15.76 3.46 -0.24
N PHE A 186 -15.48 4.77 -0.22
CA PHE A 186 -14.67 5.41 -1.25
C PHE A 186 -13.19 5.01 -1.15
N VAL A 187 -12.58 5.09 0.03
CA VAL A 187 -11.19 4.67 0.27
C VAL A 187 -11.03 3.19 -0.10
N SER A 188 -11.90 2.32 0.40
CA SER A 188 -11.89 0.89 0.07
C SER A 188 -12.06 0.64 -1.44
N ALA A 189 -12.99 1.34 -2.10
CA ALA A 189 -13.22 1.17 -3.54
C ALA A 189 -12.11 1.75 -4.43
N VAL A 190 -11.27 2.65 -3.91
CA VAL A 190 -10.04 3.14 -4.55
C VAL A 190 -8.90 2.15 -4.33
N LEU A 191 -8.62 1.74 -3.09
CA LEU A 191 -7.54 0.80 -2.77
C LEU A 191 -7.71 -0.57 -3.44
N LEU A 192 -8.97 -1.04 -3.61
CA LEU A 192 -9.32 -2.26 -4.35
C LEU A 192 -9.48 -2.04 -5.87
N SER A 193 -8.95 -0.94 -6.43
CA SER A 193 -9.02 -0.63 -7.87
C SER A 193 -7.73 -1.03 -8.57
N ALA A 194 -7.84 -1.70 -9.73
CA ALA A 194 -6.69 -1.98 -10.60
C ALA A 194 -6.06 -0.71 -11.25
N PHE A 195 -6.58 0.48 -10.93
CA PHE A 195 -6.15 1.78 -11.45
C PHE A 195 -5.61 2.72 -10.35
N VAL A 196 -5.14 2.17 -9.21
CA VAL A 196 -4.39 2.96 -8.22
C VAL A 196 -3.08 3.45 -8.85
N THR A 197 -2.80 4.73 -8.66
CA THR A 197 -1.53 5.39 -9.03
C THR A 197 -1.16 6.37 -7.93
N ASP A 198 0.12 6.71 -7.80
CA ASP A 198 0.61 7.60 -6.74
C ASP A 198 -0.04 8.99 -6.80
N SER A 199 -0.37 9.46 -8.00
CA SER A 199 -1.16 10.69 -8.21
C SER A 199 -2.56 10.60 -7.59
N VAL A 200 -3.24 9.46 -7.74
CA VAL A 200 -4.55 9.21 -7.11
C VAL A 200 -4.42 9.10 -5.59
N LEU A 201 -3.38 8.44 -5.08
CA LEU A 201 -3.12 8.34 -3.63
C LEU A 201 -2.79 9.70 -3.02
N ALA A 202 -2.00 10.54 -3.69
CA ALA A 202 -1.70 11.91 -3.28
C ALA A 202 -2.95 12.80 -3.29
N GLN A 203 -3.84 12.66 -4.29
CA GLN A 203 -5.12 13.38 -4.31
C GLN A 203 -6.08 12.90 -3.21
N LEU A 204 -6.11 11.59 -2.92
CA LEU A 204 -6.89 11.03 -1.81
C LEU A 204 -6.39 11.56 -0.46
N SER A 205 -5.08 11.54 -0.23
CA SER A 205 -4.43 12.05 0.98
C SER A 205 -4.71 13.54 1.18
N ASN A 206 -4.50 14.36 0.15
CA ASN A 206 -4.83 15.80 0.19
C ASN A 206 -6.33 16.06 0.46
N MET A 207 -7.23 15.21 -0.05
CA MET A 207 -8.66 15.31 0.22
C MET A 207 -8.99 15.00 1.69
N LEU A 208 -8.39 13.95 2.27
CA LEU A 208 -8.55 13.61 3.69
C LEU A 208 -7.94 14.69 4.61
N VAL A 209 -6.77 15.23 4.29
CA VAL A 209 -6.17 16.37 5.01
C VAL A 209 -7.09 17.60 4.98
N ASN A 210 -7.77 17.86 3.86
CA ASN A 210 -8.75 18.95 3.77
C ASN A 210 -10.01 18.73 4.63
N LEU A 211 -10.31 17.50 5.06
CA LEU A 211 -11.35 17.18 6.03
C LEU A 211 -10.89 17.25 7.50
N VAL A 212 -9.59 17.39 7.78
CA VAL A 212 -9.10 17.51 9.17
C VAL A 212 -9.56 18.83 9.80
N GLY A 213 -9.97 18.78 11.07
CA GLY A 213 -10.52 19.90 11.83
C GLY A 213 -11.95 20.26 11.43
N ALA A 214 -12.69 19.33 10.82
CA ALA A 214 -14.05 19.56 10.33
C ALA A 214 -15.12 19.17 11.37
N HIS A 215 -14.90 18.09 12.12
CA HIS A 215 -15.68 17.66 13.30
C HIS A 215 -15.00 16.45 13.96
N ASP A 216 -15.09 16.29 15.29
CA ASP A 216 -14.50 15.15 16.04
C ASP A 216 -14.81 13.77 15.41
N ASP A 217 -16.09 13.42 15.21
CA ASP A 217 -16.52 12.19 14.51
C ASP A 217 -15.82 11.93 13.15
N ILE A 218 -15.37 12.97 12.44
CA ILE A 218 -14.68 12.88 11.14
C ILE A 218 -13.17 12.79 11.37
N ASP A 219 -12.62 13.59 12.27
CA ASP A 219 -11.21 13.57 12.65
C ASP A 219 -10.81 12.23 13.29
N ASP A 220 -11.70 11.59 14.05
CA ASP A 220 -11.48 10.24 14.60
C ASP A 220 -11.53 9.14 13.53
N TYR A 221 -12.39 9.27 12.51
CA TYR A 221 -12.33 8.39 11.34
C TYR A 221 -11.03 8.60 10.54
N ILE A 222 -10.60 9.85 10.32
CA ILE A 222 -9.33 10.15 9.64
C ILE A 222 -8.14 9.65 10.45
N ARG A 223 -8.15 9.80 11.78
CA ARG A 223 -7.15 9.22 12.69
C ARG A 223 -7.13 7.69 12.55
N LEU A 224 -8.29 7.03 12.60
CA LEU A 224 -8.38 5.57 12.50
C LEU A 224 -7.86 5.06 11.14
N ASN A 225 -8.20 5.72 10.03
CA ASN A 225 -7.66 5.34 8.72
C ASN A 225 -6.20 5.76 8.50
N SER A 226 -5.73 6.85 9.13
CA SER A 226 -4.28 7.16 9.15
C SER A 226 -3.50 6.14 9.97
N ALA A 227 -4.09 5.59 11.04
CA ALA A 227 -3.51 4.48 11.79
C ALA A 227 -3.55 3.19 10.97
N ILE A 228 -4.60 2.90 10.20
CA ILE A 228 -4.61 1.77 9.24
C ILE A 228 -3.53 1.94 8.14
N VAL A 229 -3.08 3.17 7.87
CA VAL A 229 -1.95 3.49 6.97
C VAL A 229 -0.60 3.59 7.71
N SER A 230 -0.55 3.43 9.05
CA SER A 230 0.67 3.66 9.87
C SER A 230 0.91 2.65 11.01
N ASP A 231 0.03 1.66 11.21
CA ASP A 231 0.03 0.77 12.38
C ASP A 231 -0.09 -0.70 11.95
N GLU A 232 1.06 -1.35 11.74
CA GLU A 232 1.18 -2.78 12.06
C GLU A 232 0.82 -2.99 13.55
N PRO A 233 0.28 -4.14 13.95
CA PRO A 233 -0.39 -4.30 15.24
C PRO A 233 0.57 -4.11 16.44
N GLN A 234 0.35 -3.05 17.21
CA GLN A 234 1.22 -2.65 18.34
C GLN A 234 1.32 -3.69 19.48
N PRO A 235 2.49 -4.29 19.73
CA PRO A 235 2.81 -4.85 21.04
C PRO A 235 3.05 -3.73 22.06
N LYS A 236 2.86 -4.02 23.35
CA LYS A 236 2.80 -2.98 24.39
C LYS A 236 4.17 -2.41 24.76
N LYS A 237 4.44 -1.17 24.31
CA LYS A 237 5.28 -0.13 24.95
C LYS A 237 6.59 -0.57 25.64
N THR A 238 7.71 -0.36 24.97
CA THR A 238 8.98 0.06 25.63
C THR A 238 9.59 1.23 24.85
N LYS A 239 10.45 2.04 25.49
CA LYS A 239 10.82 3.40 25.07
C LYS A 239 12.29 3.50 24.63
N ILE A 240 12.55 3.63 23.32
CA ILE A 240 13.84 4.06 22.73
C ILE A 240 13.54 5.07 21.59
N GLU A 241 14.54 5.88 21.22
CA GLU A 241 14.37 7.18 20.56
C GLU A 241 14.53 7.16 19.02
N HIS A 242 14.23 8.31 18.40
CA HIS A 242 14.25 8.55 16.95
C HIS A 242 15.56 8.13 16.25
N ASN A 243 15.48 7.28 15.23
CA ASN A 243 16.24 7.48 13.98
C ASN A 243 15.68 6.67 12.78
N ALA A 244 14.50 7.02 12.28
CA ALA A 244 13.89 6.34 11.12
C ALA A 244 14.40 6.84 9.75
N VAL A 245 15.00 8.03 9.68
CA VAL A 245 15.35 8.70 8.41
C VAL A 245 16.62 8.11 7.78
N ASP A 246 17.60 7.70 8.60
CA ASP A 246 18.86 7.09 8.16
C ASP A 246 18.71 5.74 7.44
N LEU A 247 17.54 5.09 7.52
CA LEU A 247 17.26 3.84 6.83
C LEU A 247 16.88 4.08 5.36
N ILE A 248 16.11 5.13 5.07
CA ILE A 248 15.56 5.37 3.73
C ILE A 248 16.69 5.75 2.75
N MET A 249 17.65 6.58 3.16
CA MET A 249 18.83 6.92 2.36
C MET A 249 19.88 5.80 2.19
N LYS A 250 19.64 4.61 2.78
CA LYS A 250 20.52 3.43 2.62
C LYS A 250 20.00 2.36 1.66
N VAL A 251 18.69 2.34 1.36
CA VAL A 251 18.10 1.31 0.48
C VAL A 251 18.67 1.42 -0.95
N GLU A 252 18.80 2.62 -1.49
CA GLU A 252 19.20 2.83 -2.89
C GLU A 252 20.70 2.59 -3.16
N ASN A 253 21.55 2.68 -2.13
CA ASN A 253 22.98 2.36 -2.21
C ASN A 253 23.32 0.89 -1.91
N ALA A 254 22.35 0.09 -1.45
CA ALA A 254 22.60 -1.31 -1.07
C ALA A 254 22.88 -2.24 -2.26
N ALA A 255 22.41 -1.88 -3.47
CA ALA A 255 22.66 -2.63 -4.70
C ALA A 255 24.15 -2.73 -5.08
N THR A 256 25.00 -1.82 -4.58
CA THR A 256 26.44 -1.81 -4.85
C THR A 256 27.23 -1.54 -3.57
N SER A 257 27.01 -2.35 -2.51
CA SER A 257 27.85 -2.30 -1.30
C SER A 257 28.44 -3.67 -0.96
N ASN A 258 29.77 -3.76 -0.91
CA ASN A 258 30.50 -4.93 -0.42
C ASN A 258 30.36 -5.03 1.10
N GLN A 259 29.26 -5.64 1.56
CA GLN A 259 29.16 -6.17 2.92
C GLN A 259 29.40 -7.68 2.89
N PRO A 260 30.05 -8.26 3.92
CA PRO A 260 30.18 -9.70 4.02
C PRO A 260 28.79 -10.35 4.14
N PRO A 261 28.57 -11.56 3.60
CA PRO A 261 27.26 -12.18 3.55
C PRO A 261 26.69 -12.39 4.96
N GLY A 262 25.71 -11.57 5.32
CA GLY A 262 25.00 -11.65 6.59
C GLY A 262 24.25 -12.97 6.68
N ILE A 263 24.45 -13.72 7.76
CA ILE A 263 23.75 -14.98 7.97
C ILE A 263 22.32 -14.64 8.43
N PHE A 264 21.37 -14.65 7.50
CA PHE A 264 19.96 -14.37 7.75
C PHE A 264 19.26 -15.57 8.42
N GLU A 265 19.64 -15.84 9.67
CA GLU A 265 19.25 -17.02 10.45
C GLU A 265 18.16 -16.69 11.47
N VAL A 266 17.19 -17.59 11.65
CA VAL A 266 16.22 -17.59 12.75
C VAL A 266 16.24 -18.93 13.48
N HIS A 267 15.94 -18.90 14.77
CA HIS A 267 15.73 -20.10 15.58
C HIS A 267 14.24 -20.26 15.86
N VAL A 268 13.74 -21.47 15.64
CA VAL A 268 12.35 -21.87 15.92
C VAL A 268 12.38 -22.86 17.08
N TYR A 269 11.54 -22.63 18.09
CA TYR A 269 11.39 -23.45 19.29
C TYR A 269 9.92 -23.89 19.45
N ASP A 270 9.68 -24.76 20.44
CA ASP A 270 8.36 -25.27 20.83
C ASP A 270 7.64 -26.11 19.73
N LEU A 271 8.40 -26.61 18.74
CA LEU A 271 7.89 -27.52 17.70
C LEU A 271 7.41 -28.87 18.30
N PRO A 272 6.36 -29.50 17.72
CA PRO A 272 5.87 -30.79 18.19
C PRO A 272 6.86 -31.94 17.89
N TRP A 273 6.92 -32.92 18.80
CA TRP A 273 7.67 -34.15 18.60
C TRP A 273 7.16 -34.87 17.34
N GLY A 274 8.10 -35.25 16.45
CA GLY A 274 7.78 -35.84 15.14
C GLY A 274 7.64 -34.84 13.99
N ALA A 275 7.71 -33.53 14.24
CA ALA A 275 7.82 -32.52 13.17
C ALA A 275 9.06 -32.78 12.30
N LYS A 276 8.88 -32.78 10.98
CA LYS A 276 9.95 -33.04 10.00
C LYS A 276 10.46 -31.75 9.37
N GLN A 277 11.68 -31.80 8.83
CA GLN A 277 12.28 -30.70 8.07
C GLN A 277 11.37 -30.24 6.92
N THR A 278 10.74 -31.16 6.20
CA THR A 278 9.77 -30.87 5.12
C THR A 278 8.57 -30.05 5.58
N ASP A 279 8.12 -30.27 6.81
CA ASP A 279 6.93 -29.64 7.36
C ASP A 279 7.27 -28.20 7.79
N VAL A 280 8.45 -28.02 8.38
CA VAL A 280 9.03 -26.72 8.73
C VAL A 280 9.34 -25.91 7.45
N GLU A 281 9.90 -26.54 6.43
CA GLU A 281 10.18 -25.93 5.13
C GLU A 281 8.90 -25.44 4.45
N ALA A 282 7.86 -26.28 4.36
CA ALA A 282 6.56 -25.90 3.81
C ALA A 282 5.94 -24.72 4.59
N TYR A 283 6.03 -24.72 5.92
CA TYR A 283 5.47 -23.66 6.76
C TYR A 283 6.18 -22.31 6.60
N PHE A 284 7.52 -22.32 6.61
CA PHE A 284 8.32 -21.10 6.49
C PHE A 284 8.54 -20.64 5.04
N SER A 285 8.20 -21.46 4.03
CA SER A 285 8.25 -21.06 2.62
C SER A 285 7.42 -19.79 2.32
N GLY A 286 6.35 -19.55 3.08
CA GLY A 286 5.53 -18.34 2.99
C GLY A 286 6.22 -17.05 3.47
N ALA A 287 7.34 -17.15 4.21
CA ALA A 287 8.19 -16.01 4.52
C ALA A 287 9.21 -15.72 3.39
N GLY A 288 9.41 -16.66 2.47
CA GLY A 288 10.27 -16.54 1.28
C GLY A 288 11.42 -17.53 1.25
N THR A 289 12.42 -17.27 0.40
CA THR A 289 13.42 -18.27 -0.03
C THR A 289 14.33 -18.73 1.12
N ILE A 290 14.14 -19.98 1.53
CA ILE A 290 14.99 -20.68 2.50
C ILE A 290 16.27 -21.16 1.80
N ALA A 291 17.43 -20.89 2.40
CA ALA A 291 18.75 -21.31 1.94
C ALA A 291 19.26 -22.56 2.67
N SER A 292 18.83 -22.81 3.93
CA SER A 292 19.16 -24.03 4.67
C SER A 292 18.26 -24.22 5.88
N ILE A 293 18.01 -25.48 6.27
CA ILE A 293 17.36 -25.84 7.54
C ILE A 293 18.23 -26.86 8.27
N ARG A 294 18.41 -26.69 9.58
CA ARG A 294 18.92 -27.71 10.50
C ARG A 294 17.93 -27.94 11.61
N MET A 295 17.60 -29.20 11.89
CA MET A 295 16.84 -29.60 13.09
C MET A 295 17.74 -30.47 13.96
N PRO A 296 18.19 -30.00 15.13
CA PRO A 296 18.94 -30.83 16.06
C PRO A 296 18.11 -32.04 16.51
N THR A 297 18.74 -33.21 16.48
CA THR A 297 18.23 -34.46 17.04
C THR A 297 19.01 -34.83 18.30
N MET A 298 18.39 -35.57 19.22
CA MET A 298 19.08 -36.22 20.33
C MET A 298 19.79 -37.50 19.86
N ASP A 299 20.58 -38.11 20.73
CA ASP A 299 21.35 -39.35 20.46
C ASP A 299 20.46 -40.57 20.14
N ASP A 300 19.17 -40.53 20.50
CA ASP A 300 18.15 -41.52 20.16
C ASP A 300 17.48 -41.29 18.79
N GLY A 301 17.86 -40.22 18.08
CA GLY A 301 17.29 -39.81 16.80
C GLY A 301 15.99 -39.00 16.90
N SER A 302 15.48 -38.71 18.10
CA SER A 302 14.29 -37.86 18.29
C SER A 302 14.59 -36.39 18.00
N THR A 303 13.60 -35.62 17.52
CA THR A 303 13.76 -34.18 17.26
C THR A 303 13.58 -33.36 18.54
N VAL A 304 14.52 -32.44 18.80
CA VAL A 304 14.60 -31.65 20.05
C VAL A 304 13.47 -30.61 20.19
N GLY A 305 12.56 -30.51 19.21
CA GLY A 305 11.54 -29.44 19.16
C GLY A 305 12.10 -28.09 18.72
N VAL A 306 13.30 -28.09 18.10
CA VAL A 306 14.03 -26.89 17.66
C VAL A 306 14.41 -27.01 16.18
N ALA A 307 14.34 -25.90 15.45
CA ALA A 307 14.88 -25.77 14.10
C ALA A 307 15.68 -24.46 13.97
N ILE A 308 16.70 -24.48 13.11
CA ILE A 308 17.53 -23.34 12.72
C ILE A 308 17.33 -23.16 11.22
N ILE A 309 16.81 -22.02 10.79
CA ILE A 309 16.45 -21.74 9.40
C ILE A 309 17.27 -20.56 8.91
N ARG A 310 17.95 -20.72 7.77
CA ARG A 310 18.67 -19.65 7.07
C ARG A 310 17.88 -19.25 5.83
N PHE A 311 17.65 -17.97 5.65
CA PHE A 311 17.03 -17.39 4.46
C PHE A 311 18.06 -16.82 3.49
N ALA A 312 17.67 -16.66 2.24
CA ALA A 312 18.48 -15.98 1.22
C ALA A 312 18.50 -14.44 1.40
N THR A 313 17.50 -13.87 2.09
CA THR A 313 17.35 -12.42 2.26
C THR A 313 17.00 -12.03 3.70
N TYR A 314 17.35 -10.79 4.08
CA TYR A 314 16.95 -10.18 5.34
C TYR A 314 15.42 -10.04 5.48
N GLU A 315 14.72 -9.76 4.38
CA GLU A 315 13.27 -9.54 4.37
C GLU A 315 12.50 -10.82 4.70
N SER A 316 12.97 -11.98 4.22
CA SER A 316 12.40 -13.28 4.58
C SER A 316 12.68 -13.66 6.02
N MET A 317 13.88 -13.37 6.53
CA MET A 317 14.19 -13.49 7.97
C MET A 317 13.26 -12.61 8.82
N SER A 318 13.07 -11.35 8.45
CA SER A 318 12.16 -10.42 9.14
C SER A 318 10.71 -10.93 9.14
N THR A 319 10.26 -11.48 8.01
CA THR A 319 8.91 -12.05 7.89
C THR A 319 8.74 -13.34 8.69
N ALA A 320 9.76 -14.20 8.76
CA ALA A 320 9.75 -15.38 9.63
C ALA A 320 9.71 -15.02 11.12
N LEU A 321 10.40 -13.95 11.55
CA LEU A 321 10.32 -13.45 12.93
C LEU A 321 8.92 -12.98 13.33
N ARG A 322 8.12 -12.46 12.37
CA ARG A 322 6.70 -12.12 12.60
C ARG A 322 5.78 -13.35 12.78
N MET A 323 6.29 -14.57 12.59
CA MET A 323 5.56 -15.82 12.84
C MET A 323 5.71 -16.34 14.28
N ASP A 324 6.33 -15.58 15.19
CA ASP A 324 6.38 -15.90 16.63
C ASP A 324 4.96 -16.05 17.22
N GLY A 325 4.72 -17.11 18.00
CA GLY A 325 3.43 -17.44 18.60
C GLY A 325 2.39 -18.10 17.67
N TYR A 326 2.62 -18.12 16.34
CA TYR A 326 1.69 -18.73 15.38
C TYR A 326 1.61 -20.26 15.54
N HIS A 327 0.52 -20.84 15.04
CA HIS A 327 0.23 -22.26 15.21
C HIS A 327 0.89 -23.12 14.12
N PHE A 328 1.61 -24.16 14.54
CA PHE A 328 2.21 -25.20 13.71
C PHE A 328 1.71 -26.57 14.21
N GLN A 329 1.04 -27.35 13.35
CA GLN A 329 0.51 -28.69 13.67
C GLN A 329 -0.26 -28.78 15.03
N GLY A 330 -0.93 -27.69 15.44
CA GLY A 330 -1.72 -27.64 16.68
C GLY A 330 -0.98 -27.16 17.95
N LYS A 331 0.29 -26.73 17.86
CA LYS A 331 1.00 -26.01 18.93
C LYS A 331 1.38 -24.59 18.47
N SER A 332 1.42 -23.62 19.39
CA SER A 332 2.13 -22.37 19.12
C SER A 332 3.63 -22.61 19.12
N ILE A 333 4.32 -22.18 18.06
CA ILE A 333 5.78 -22.15 17.99
C ILE A 333 6.31 -20.80 18.47
N ARG A 334 7.62 -20.75 18.76
CA ARG A 334 8.34 -19.53 19.09
C ARG A 334 9.44 -19.28 18.07
N VAL A 335 9.58 -18.05 17.57
CA VAL A 335 10.60 -17.69 16.57
C VAL A 335 11.44 -16.53 17.10
N THR A 336 12.76 -16.71 17.18
CA THR A 336 13.69 -15.68 17.64
C THR A 336 14.87 -15.51 16.70
N MET A 337 15.55 -14.36 16.78
CA MET A 337 16.89 -14.24 16.23
C MET A 337 17.85 -15.18 16.98
N PRO A 338 18.95 -15.66 16.34
CA PRO A 338 20.04 -16.32 17.03
C PRO A 338 20.65 -15.38 18.08
N ALA A 339 20.96 -15.91 19.25
CA ALA A 339 21.74 -15.19 20.25
C ALA A 339 23.15 -14.92 19.69
N LYS A 340 23.67 -13.70 19.85
CA LYS A 340 25.05 -13.37 19.46
C LYS A 340 26.02 -14.27 20.24
N SER A 341 26.70 -15.17 19.55
CA SER A 341 27.94 -15.76 20.05
C SER A 341 28.93 -14.63 20.31
N THR A 342 29.30 -14.46 21.57
CA THR A 342 30.20 -13.43 22.08
C THR A 342 31.57 -14.05 22.35
#